data_AF-A0A1V5RVF6-F1
#
_entry.id   AF-A0A1V5RVF6-F1
#
_cell.length_a   1.000
_cell.length_b   1.000
_cell.length_c   1.000
_cell.angle_alpha   90.00
_cell.angle_beta   90.00
_cell.angle_gamma   90.00
#
_symmetry.space_group_name_H-M   'P 1'
#
loop_
_entity.id
_entity.type
_entity.pdbx_description
1 polymer ?
#
loop_
_entity_poly.entity_id
_entity_poly.type
_entity_poly.pdbx_seq_one_letter_code
_entity_poly.pdbx_strand_id
1 'polypeptide(L)'
;MSVLLDYIIEKFSKRMLKKNKNVGTTPTSPSFKKTAVENFILAKKAYARTLKNNLSKLINGEINKSDFLSVQRTTINTAYQAAYLAGKTYTQSTETTLGDDERRSLVYHTTQEMKFLEKFADDVINNGGKMPYNRRLQMYVDGLNAVFMYGRVAYLDSNVYINWELGETDKHCIDCLTYAVKSPYQKNTLPTVPKAGKSACLSNCLCYLTYTTGTVDDSFINFIMKKYNGNGEIPTENDVKTLSAISDSFYLWRGKYEIEKTQESKNLANEYRRAYSDHIKTNKLAINKTLPVANYINEIKKFNKKFKYVQDSNFEVGEVICRFNGNKQEYCKVKEINGNHITITNIHGVAVVVNITDTILFRLLKEK
;
A
#
# COMPACT_ATOMS: atom_id res chain seq x y z
N MET A 1 -9.64 -27.46 -19.43
CA MET A 1 -9.75 -27.44 -17.96
C MET A 1 -9.22 -26.14 -17.33
N SER A 2 -8.12 -25.54 -17.83
CA SER A 2 -7.60 -24.24 -17.34
C SER A 2 -8.57 -23.08 -17.56
N VAL A 3 -9.16 -22.93 -18.76
CA VAL A 3 -10.07 -21.83 -19.10
C VAL A 3 -11.30 -21.75 -18.18
N LEU A 4 -11.87 -22.89 -17.80
CA LEU A 4 -13.00 -22.95 -16.86
C LEU A 4 -12.57 -22.59 -15.43
N LEU A 5 -11.39 -23.03 -15.01
CA LEU A 5 -10.83 -22.70 -13.70
C LEU A 5 -10.50 -21.20 -13.62
N ASP A 6 -9.92 -20.63 -14.67
CA ASP A 6 -9.59 -19.21 -14.77
C ASP A 6 -10.87 -18.34 -14.77
N TYR A 7 -11.90 -18.75 -15.51
CA TYR A 7 -13.21 -18.08 -15.50
C TYR A 7 -13.87 -18.13 -14.12
N ILE A 8 -13.81 -19.27 -13.43
CA ILE A 8 -14.33 -19.41 -12.06
C ILE A 8 -13.53 -18.51 -11.10
N ILE A 9 -12.19 -18.53 -11.20
CA ILE A 9 -11.30 -17.69 -10.38
C ILE A 9 -11.60 -16.21 -10.59
N GLU A 10 -11.75 -15.77 -11.84
CA GLU A 10 -12.08 -14.39 -12.18
C GLU A 10 -13.45 -14.01 -11.62
N LYS A 11 -14.47 -14.87 -11.80
CA LYS A 11 -15.84 -14.64 -11.34
C LYS A 11 -15.91 -14.48 -9.81
N PHE A 12 -15.20 -15.30 -9.05
CA PHE A 12 -15.18 -15.21 -7.58
C PHE A 12 -14.28 -14.08 -7.07
N SER A 13 -13.15 -13.80 -7.72
CA SER A 13 -12.29 -12.66 -7.33
C SER A 13 -13.03 -11.33 -7.54
N LYS A 14 -13.76 -11.19 -8.67
CA LYS A 14 -14.63 -10.04 -8.91
C LYS A 14 -15.83 -9.98 -7.96
N ARG A 15 -16.21 -11.08 -7.28
CA ARG A 15 -17.26 -11.06 -6.25
C ARG A 15 -16.78 -10.39 -4.96
N MET A 16 -15.50 -10.50 -4.58
CA MET A 16 -14.94 -9.76 -3.44
C MET A 16 -14.97 -8.23 -3.63
N LEU A 17 -15.06 -7.76 -4.87
CA LEU A 17 -15.16 -6.34 -5.22
C LEU A 17 -16.61 -5.86 -5.35
N LYS A 18 -17.60 -6.75 -5.20
CA LYS A 18 -19.02 -6.41 -5.32
C LYS A 18 -19.63 -6.25 -3.93
N LYS A 19 -20.26 -5.08 -3.73
CA LYS A 19 -21.12 -4.79 -2.58
C LYS A 19 -22.32 -5.74 -2.54
N ASN A 20 -22.87 -5.96 -1.35
CA ASN A 20 -24.22 -6.49 -1.20
C ASN A 20 -25.26 -5.52 -1.83
N LYS A 21 -26.18 -6.03 -2.65
CA LYS A 21 -26.94 -5.21 -3.64
C LYS A 21 -28.01 -4.28 -3.06
N ASN A 22 -28.29 -4.31 -1.75
CA ASN A 22 -29.54 -3.74 -1.21
C ASN A 22 -29.38 -2.70 -0.09
N VAL A 23 -28.20 -2.10 0.14
CA VAL A 23 -28.01 -1.22 1.31
C VAL A 23 -27.40 0.13 0.95
N GLY A 24 -27.99 1.23 1.41
CA GLY A 24 -27.38 2.57 1.33
C GLY A 24 -26.11 2.64 2.19
N THR A 25 -25.09 3.35 1.75
CA THR A 25 -23.81 3.44 2.47
C THR A 25 -23.57 4.85 2.99
N THR A 26 -23.32 4.97 4.29
CA THR A 26 -22.89 6.23 4.91
C THR A 26 -21.37 6.23 5.08
N PRO A 27 -20.65 7.27 4.61
CA PRO A 27 -19.23 7.42 4.84
C PRO A 27 -18.89 7.41 6.35
N THR A 28 -17.79 6.78 6.71
CA THR A 28 -17.34 6.68 8.11
C THR A 28 -16.68 7.97 8.60
N SER A 29 -16.90 8.29 9.88
CA SER A 29 -16.12 9.33 10.57
C SER A 29 -14.67 8.88 10.86
N PRO A 30 -13.75 9.80 11.19
CA PRO A 30 -12.37 9.46 11.53
C PRO A 30 -12.22 8.46 12.69
N SER A 31 -13.11 8.52 13.70
CA SER A 31 -13.08 7.58 14.83
C SER A 31 -13.37 6.15 14.39
N PHE A 32 -14.36 5.94 13.51
CA PHE A 32 -14.66 4.62 12.94
C PHE A 32 -13.51 4.08 12.08
N LYS A 33 -12.85 4.94 11.30
CA LYS A 33 -11.67 4.56 10.51
C LYS A 33 -10.53 4.06 11.41
N LYS A 34 -10.26 4.76 12.53
CA LYS A 34 -9.26 4.33 13.52
C LYS A 34 -9.61 2.95 14.10
N THR A 35 -10.84 2.76 14.57
CA THR A 35 -11.29 1.48 15.13
C THR A 35 -11.23 0.34 14.10
N ALA A 36 -11.58 0.60 12.84
CA ALA A 36 -11.46 -0.40 11.77
C ALA A 36 -9.99 -0.84 11.57
N VAL A 37 -9.05 0.11 11.60
CA VAL A 37 -7.61 -0.17 11.51
C VAL A 37 -7.09 -0.92 12.73
N GLU A 38 -7.51 -0.55 13.93
CA GLU A 38 -7.17 -1.26 15.17
C GLU A 38 -7.64 -2.72 15.11
N ASN A 39 -8.89 -2.95 14.74
CA ASN A 39 -9.47 -4.28 14.58
C ASN A 39 -8.69 -5.11 13.54
N PHE A 40 -8.34 -4.51 12.40
CA PHE A 40 -7.52 -5.17 11.38
C PHE A 40 -6.14 -5.56 11.91
N ILE A 41 -5.46 -4.65 12.62
CA ILE A 41 -4.14 -4.90 13.19
C ILE A 41 -4.19 -6.01 14.25
N LEU A 42 -5.18 -5.98 15.14
CA LEU A 42 -5.39 -7.01 16.15
C LEU A 42 -5.65 -8.38 15.52
N ALA A 43 -6.55 -8.43 14.52
CA ALA A 43 -6.83 -9.65 13.77
C ALA A 43 -5.56 -10.18 13.08
N LYS A 44 -4.77 -9.31 12.44
CA LYS A 44 -3.52 -9.69 11.77
C LYS A 44 -2.47 -10.21 12.77
N LYS A 45 -2.33 -9.61 13.95
CA LYS A 45 -1.42 -10.07 15.01
C LYS A 45 -1.86 -11.42 15.58
N ALA A 46 -3.14 -11.58 15.89
CA ALA A 46 -3.71 -12.84 16.38
C ALA A 46 -3.50 -13.95 15.34
N TYR A 47 -3.82 -13.67 14.07
CA TYR A 47 -3.61 -14.59 12.97
C TYR A 47 -2.15 -15.03 12.84
N ALA A 48 -1.20 -14.08 12.83
CA ALA A 48 0.23 -14.40 12.75
C ALA A 48 0.70 -15.28 13.91
N ARG A 49 0.21 -15.05 15.13
CA ARG A 49 0.52 -15.87 16.31
C ARG A 49 -0.04 -17.28 16.16
N THR A 50 -1.32 -17.41 15.81
CA THR A 50 -1.98 -18.71 15.66
C THR A 50 -1.35 -19.53 14.54
N LEU A 51 -1.04 -18.91 13.40
CA LEU A 51 -0.32 -19.56 12.30
C LEU A 51 1.02 -20.14 12.76
N LYS A 52 1.81 -19.35 13.51
CA LYS A 52 3.13 -19.76 14.01
C LYS A 52 3.00 -20.90 15.01
N ASN A 53 2.05 -20.80 15.95
CA ASN A 53 1.80 -21.85 16.92
C ASN A 53 1.41 -23.17 16.23
N ASN A 54 0.50 -23.12 15.25
CA ASN A 54 0.09 -24.29 14.48
C ASN A 54 1.26 -24.90 13.70
N LEU A 55 2.14 -24.06 13.13
CA LEU A 55 3.35 -24.52 12.45
C LEU A 55 4.33 -25.20 13.42
N SER A 56 4.57 -24.62 14.59
CA SER A 56 5.42 -25.23 15.62
C SER A 56 4.89 -26.60 16.05
N LYS A 57 3.58 -26.72 16.25
CA LYS A 57 2.93 -28.01 16.57
C LYS A 57 3.18 -29.06 15.47
N LEU A 58 3.10 -28.67 14.20
CA LEU A 58 3.39 -29.57 13.09
C LEU A 58 4.87 -29.99 13.07
N ILE A 59 5.78 -29.03 13.23
CA ILE A 59 7.24 -29.29 13.26
C ILE A 59 7.61 -30.23 14.42
N ASN A 60 6.99 -30.05 15.58
CA ASN A 60 7.24 -30.85 16.77
C ASN A 60 6.52 -32.21 16.76
N GLY A 61 5.71 -32.50 15.73
CA GLY A 61 4.91 -33.74 15.66
C GLY A 61 3.73 -33.79 16.64
N GLU A 62 3.35 -32.67 17.26
CA GLU A 62 2.19 -32.57 18.16
C GLU A 62 0.86 -32.68 17.41
N ILE A 63 0.85 -32.33 16.11
CA ILE A 63 -0.29 -32.52 15.20
C ILE A 63 0.21 -33.08 13.87
N ASN A 64 -0.60 -33.91 13.21
CA ASN A 64 -0.29 -34.41 11.87
C ASN A 64 -0.67 -33.40 10.77
N LYS A 65 -0.35 -33.73 9.51
CA LYS A 65 -0.68 -32.89 8.34
C LYS A 65 -2.17 -32.54 8.25
N SER A 66 -3.05 -33.53 8.45
CA SER A 66 -4.49 -33.36 8.33
C SER A 66 -5.03 -32.39 9.38
N ASP A 67 -4.61 -32.58 10.63
CA ASP A 67 -4.97 -31.70 11.75
C ASP A 67 -4.46 -30.29 11.52
N PHE A 68 -3.21 -30.14 11.07
CA PHE A 68 -2.64 -28.85 10.69
C PHE A 68 -3.48 -28.15 9.61
N LEU A 69 -3.82 -28.84 8.52
CA LEU A 69 -4.62 -28.25 7.44
C LEU A 69 -6.04 -27.88 7.91
N SER A 70 -6.63 -28.69 8.79
CA SER A 70 -7.95 -28.40 9.37
C SER A 70 -7.94 -27.13 10.23
N VAL A 71 -7.03 -27.05 11.21
CA VAL A 71 -6.95 -25.87 12.11
C VAL A 71 -6.54 -24.61 11.34
N GLN A 72 -5.71 -24.74 10.32
CA GLN A 72 -5.29 -23.61 9.50
C GLN A 72 -6.40 -23.09 8.60
N ARG A 73 -7.25 -23.97 8.04
CA ARG A 73 -8.42 -23.55 7.26
C ARG A 73 -9.34 -22.66 8.09
N THR A 74 -9.65 -23.08 9.32
CA THR A 74 -10.47 -22.29 10.25
C THR A 74 -9.77 -20.97 10.59
N THR A 75 -8.48 -21.03 10.90
CA THR A 75 -7.67 -19.84 11.24
C THR A 75 -7.63 -18.81 10.10
N ILE A 76 -7.43 -19.26 8.86
CA ILE A 76 -7.42 -18.42 7.66
C ILE A 76 -8.81 -17.81 7.43
N ASN A 77 -9.87 -18.61 7.46
CA ASN A 77 -11.23 -18.13 7.20
C ASN A 77 -11.66 -17.05 8.20
N THR A 78 -11.42 -17.27 9.50
CA THR A 78 -11.71 -16.30 10.55
C THR A 78 -10.93 -15.00 10.34
N ALA A 79 -9.64 -15.08 10.03
CA ALA A 79 -8.81 -13.91 9.77
C ALA A 79 -9.23 -13.15 8.51
N TYR A 80 -9.64 -13.88 7.45
CA TYR A 80 -10.14 -13.29 6.21
C TYR A 80 -11.45 -12.54 6.45
N GLN A 81 -12.38 -13.12 7.21
CA GLN A 81 -13.63 -12.46 7.61
C GLN A 81 -13.38 -11.19 8.41
N ALA A 82 -12.50 -11.25 9.42
CA ALA A 82 -12.15 -10.09 10.23
C ALA A 82 -11.50 -8.98 9.40
N ALA A 83 -10.55 -9.32 8.51
CA ALA A 83 -9.87 -8.36 7.66
C ALA A 83 -10.83 -7.70 6.65
N TYR A 84 -11.68 -8.49 5.98
CA TYR A 84 -12.65 -7.95 5.04
C TYR A 84 -13.66 -7.05 5.74
N LEU A 85 -14.17 -7.48 6.90
CA LEU A 85 -15.11 -6.68 7.69
C LEU A 85 -14.47 -5.37 8.12
N ALA A 86 -13.21 -5.37 8.57
CA ALA A 86 -12.49 -4.14 8.89
C ALA A 86 -12.33 -3.21 7.67
N GLY A 87 -12.05 -3.75 6.48
CA GLY A 87 -12.01 -2.94 5.26
C GLY A 87 -13.38 -2.33 4.91
N LYS A 88 -14.43 -3.14 5.06
CA LYS A 88 -15.83 -2.72 4.88
C LYS A 88 -16.20 -1.60 5.87
N THR A 89 -15.90 -1.76 7.15
CA THR A 89 -16.21 -0.76 8.19
C THR A 89 -15.31 0.46 8.13
N TYR A 90 -14.16 0.38 7.47
CA TYR A 90 -13.31 1.55 7.18
C TYR A 90 -13.96 2.48 6.13
N THR A 91 -14.81 1.95 5.26
CA THR A 91 -15.41 2.72 4.16
C THR A 91 -16.81 3.21 4.49
N GLN A 92 -17.57 2.40 5.23
CA GLN A 92 -18.96 2.70 5.57
C GLN A 92 -19.32 2.20 6.97
N SER A 93 -20.31 2.85 7.60
CA SER A 93 -20.73 2.56 8.98
C SER A 93 -22.11 1.89 9.10
N THR A 94 -22.84 1.76 7.99
CA THR A 94 -24.22 1.26 7.94
C THR A 94 -24.35 -0.26 8.15
N GLU A 95 -23.42 -1.04 7.60
CA GLU A 95 -23.38 -2.49 7.76
C GLU A 95 -22.12 -2.90 8.52
N THR A 96 -22.29 -3.40 9.74
CA THR A 96 -21.19 -3.83 10.62
C THR A 96 -20.99 -5.34 10.65
N THR A 97 -21.68 -6.09 9.79
CA THR A 97 -21.57 -7.54 9.65
C THR A 97 -21.35 -7.96 8.21
N LEU A 98 -20.93 -9.21 7.98
CA LEU A 98 -20.80 -9.77 6.64
C LEU A 98 -22.14 -10.32 6.14
N GLY A 99 -22.43 -10.13 4.85
CA GLY A 99 -23.52 -10.82 4.16
C GLY A 99 -23.12 -12.22 3.68
N ASP A 100 -24.10 -13.01 3.25
CA ASP A 100 -23.86 -14.41 2.83
C ASP A 100 -23.01 -14.53 1.57
N ASP A 101 -23.17 -13.62 0.62
CA ASP A 101 -22.31 -13.56 -0.58
C ASP A 101 -20.86 -13.28 -0.23
N GLU A 102 -20.62 -12.42 0.76
CA GLU A 102 -19.28 -12.07 1.24
C GLU A 102 -18.66 -13.27 1.94
N ARG A 103 -19.40 -13.93 2.85
CA ARG A 103 -18.96 -15.16 3.52
C ARG A 103 -18.61 -16.25 2.52
N ARG A 104 -19.48 -16.50 1.52
CA ARG A 104 -19.24 -17.50 0.46
C ARG A 104 -17.99 -17.17 -0.36
N SER A 105 -17.80 -15.91 -0.70
CA SER A 105 -16.60 -15.45 -1.41
C SER A 105 -15.33 -15.69 -0.58
N LEU A 106 -15.36 -15.34 0.71
CA LEU A 106 -14.23 -15.52 1.62
C LEU A 106 -13.86 -17.00 1.80
N VAL A 107 -14.86 -17.89 1.93
CA VAL A 107 -14.63 -19.36 1.99
C VAL A 107 -13.96 -19.87 0.72
N TYR A 108 -14.37 -19.38 -0.45
CA TYR A 108 -13.72 -19.73 -1.72
C TYR A 108 -12.25 -19.28 -1.73
N HIS A 109 -11.96 -18.06 -1.30
CA HIS A 109 -10.59 -17.54 -1.21
C HIS A 109 -9.73 -18.32 -0.22
N THR A 110 -10.27 -18.67 0.96
CA THR A 110 -9.60 -19.59 1.89
C THR A 110 -9.28 -20.91 1.22
N THR A 111 -10.20 -21.47 0.43
CA THR A 111 -9.97 -22.74 -0.28
C THR A 111 -8.84 -22.65 -1.31
N GLN A 112 -8.68 -21.51 -1.99
CA GLN A 112 -7.52 -21.32 -2.87
C GLN A 112 -6.22 -21.23 -2.07
N GLU A 113 -6.22 -20.52 -0.94
CA GLU A 113 -5.06 -20.40 -0.06
C GLU A 113 -4.61 -21.77 0.49
N MET A 114 -5.57 -22.64 0.83
CA MET A 114 -5.30 -23.98 1.32
C MET A 114 -4.53 -24.86 0.33
N LYS A 115 -4.64 -24.64 -0.99
CA LYS A 115 -3.86 -25.38 -1.98
C LYS A 115 -2.37 -25.09 -1.88
N PHE A 116 -2.01 -23.85 -1.56
CA PHE A 116 -0.61 -23.48 -1.31
C PHE A 116 -0.14 -23.96 0.06
N LEU A 117 -1.04 -23.95 1.04
CA LEU A 117 -0.75 -24.40 2.40
C LEU A 117 -0.53 -25.91 2.47
N GLU A 118 -1.24 -26.71 1.68
CA GLU A 118 -1.04 -28.15 1.59
C GLU A 118 0.38 -28.49 1.15
N LYS A 119 0.85 -27.88 0.06
CA LYS A 119 2.25 -28.03 -0.40
C LYS A 119 3.24 -27.53 0.63
N PHE A 120 2.89 -26.47 1.36
CA PHE A 120 3.75 -25.98 2.44
C PHE A 120 3.86 -26.98 3.59
N ALA A 121 2.76 -27.64 3.98
CA ALA A 121 2.79 -28.67 5.00
C ALA A 121 3.63 -29.88 4.56
N ASP A 122 3.55 -30.26 3.27
CA ASP A 122 4.43 -31.29 2.70
C ASP A 122 5.91 -30.90 2.77
N ASP A 123 6.24 -29.66 2.43
CA ASP A 123 7.61 -29.17 2.55
C ASP A 123 8.08 -29.22 4.02
N VAL A 124 7.24 -28.83 4.98
CA VAL A 124 7.58 -28.88 6.41
C VAL A 124 7.88 -30.31 6.86
N ILE A 125 7.03 -31.27 6.53
CA ILE A 125 7.16 -32.68 6.95
C ILE A 125 8.41 -33.32 6.32
N ASN A 126 8.70 -32.98 5.06
CA ASN A 126 9.82 -33.56 4.32
C ASN A 126 11.13 -32.78 4.49
N ASN A 127 11.18 -31.77 5.38
CA ASN A 127 12.30 -30.83 5.48
C ASN A 127 12.72 -30.21 4.13
N GLY A 128 11.73 -29.96 3.27
CA GLY A 128 11.87 -29.43 1.93
C GLY A 128 11.65 -27.92 1.83
N GLY A 129 11.51 -27.45 0.58
CA GLY A 129 11.31 -26.04 0.27
C GLY A 129 12.58 -25.18 0.32
N LYS A 130 12.63 -24.16 -0.54
CA LYS A 130 13.80 -23.25 -0.65
C LYS A 130 13.74 -22.02 0.25
N MET A 131 12.57 -21.74 0.82
CA MET A 131 12.31 -20.54 1.61
C MET A 131 12.19 -20.90 3.09
N PRO A 132 12.81 -20.14 4.01
CA PRO A 132 12.60 -20.33 5.44
C PRO A 132 11.11 -20.34 5.81
N TYR A 133 10.67 -21.32 6.59
CA TYR A 133 9.24 -21.54 6.88
C TYR A 133 8.56 -20.32 7.49
N ASN A 134 9.21 -19.63 8.43
CA ASN A 134 8.69 -18.40 9.02
C ASN A 134 8.47 -17.29 7.98
N ARG A 135 9.35 -17.18 6.99
CA ARG A 135 9.21 -16.22 5.89
C ARG A 135 8.05 -16.58 4.98
N ARG A 136 7.89 -17.87 4.66
CA ARG A 136 6.76 -18.36 3.85
C ARG A 136 5.43 -18.18 4.59
N LEU A 137 5.40 -18.44 5.90
CA LEU A 137 4.22 -18.22 6.75
C LEU A 137 3.83 -16.73 6.80
N GLN A 138 4.81 -15.82 6.84
CA GLN A 138 4.55 -14.39 6.81
C GLN A 138 3.83 -13.93 5.53
N MET A 139 4.00 -14.63 4.39
CA MET A 139 3.28 -14.31 3.16
C MET A 139 1.76 -14.48 3.31
N TYR A 140 1.30 -15.47 4.08
CA TYR A 140 -0.13 -15.66 4.39
C TYR A 140 -0.65 -14.49 5.25
N VAL A 141 0.14 -14.07 6.25
CA VAL A 141 -0.15 -12.91 7.10
C VAL A 141 -0.25 -11.63 6.28
N ASP A 142 0.65 -11.42 5.33
CA ASP A 142 0.66 -10.24 4.48
C ASP A 142 -0.49 -10.25 3.44
N GLY A 143 -0.98 -11.42 3.07
CA GLY A 143 -2.19 -11.59 2.26
C GLY A 143 -3.44 -10.95 2.87
N LEU A 144 -3.52 -10.82 4.21
CA LEU A 144 -4.64 -10.13 4.86
C LEU A 144 -4.75 -8.65 4.44
N ASN A 145 -3.65 -8.00 4.05
CA ASN A 145 -3.72 -6.62 3.53
C ASN A 145 -4.62 -6.55 2.28
N ALA A 146 -4.52 -7.54 1.39
CA ALA A 146 -5.36 -7.61 0.20
C ALA A 146 -6.82 -7.86 0.58
N VAL A 147 -7.09 -8.75 1.54
CA VAL A 147 -8.46 -9.03 2.00
C VAL A 147 -9.13 -7.80 2.62
N PHE A 148 -8.39 -7.03 3.43
CA PHE A 148 -8.85 -5.73 3.91
C PHE A 148 -9.15 -4.77 2.75
N MET A 149 -8.25 -4.65 1.76
CA MET A 149 -8.45 -3.75 0.62
C MET A 149 -9.64 -4.18 -0.23
N TYR A 150 -9.92 -5.47 -0.38
CA TYR A 150 -11.12 -5.96 -1.04
C TYR A 150 -12.39 -5.47 -0.35
N GLY A 151 -12.50 -5.67 0.97
CA GLY A 151 -13.64 -5.19 1.76
C GLY A 151 -13.81 -3.67 1.67
N ARG A 152 -12.69 -2.95 1.62
CA ARG A 152 -12.70 -1.49 1.44
C ARG A 152 -13.22 -1.09 0.06
N VAL A 153 -12.60 -1.61 -1.01
CA VAL A 153 -12.95 -1.27 -2.39
C VAL A 153 -14.41 -1.65 -2.70
N ALA A 154 -14.90 -2.78 -2.20
CA ALA A 154 -16.26 -3.24 -2.44
C ALA A 154 -17.33 -2.20 -2.06
N TYR A 155 -17.06 -1.41 -1.01
CA TYR A 155 -18.00 -0.43 -0.44
C TYR A 155 -17.73 1.02 -0.84
N LEU A 156 -16.72 1.27 -1.69
CA LEU A 156 -16.55 2.60 -2.30
C LEU A 156 -17.75 2.97 -3.16
N ASP A 157 -18.03 4.27 -3.20
CA ASP A 157 -18.99 4.86 -4.14
C ASP A 157 -18.55 4.58 -5.58
N SER A 158 -19.53 4.41 -6.46
CA SER A 158 -19.35 4.27 -7.91
C SER A 158 -18.62 5.44 -8.58
N ASN A 159 -18.71 6.65 -8.01
CA ASN A 159 -18.04 7.84 -8.55
C ASN A 159 -16.56 7.95 -8.17
N VAL A 160 -16.05 7.04 -7.34
CA VAL A 160 -14.65 7.02 -6.90
C VAL A 160 -13.78 6.37 -7.98
N TYR A 161 -12.81 7.13 -8.49
CA TYR A 161 -11.73 6.63 -9.32
C TYR A 161 -10.59 6.10 -8.46
N ILE A 162 -10.06 4.94 -8.84
CA ILE A 162 -9.02 4.19 -8.14
C ILE A 162 -7.75 4.19 -9.00
N ASN A 163 -6.66 4.77 -8.52
CA ASN A 163 -5.37 4.68 -9.19
C ASN A 163 -4.53 3.56 -8.56
N TRP A 164 -3.91 2.77 -9.42
CA TRP A 164 -2.91 1.79 -9.02
C TRP A 164 -1.54 2.47 -9.00
N GLU A 165 -1.00 2.67 -7.80
CA GLU A 165 0.27 3.36 -7.62
C GLU A 165 1.42 2.39 -7.41
N LEU A 166 2.51 2.63 -8.13
CA LEU A 166 3.75 1.87 -7.97
C LEU A 166 4.43 2.25 -6.64
N GLY A 167 4.76 1.22 -5.85
CA GLY A 167 5.57 1.37 -4.63
C GLY A 167 7.05 1.57 -4.90
N GLU A 168 7.84 1.77 -3.85
CA GLU A 168 9.29 1.96 -3.95
C GLU A 168 10.04 0.65 -4.22
N THR A 169 10.13 0.24 -5.49
CA THR A 169 10.98 -0.87 -5.92
C THR A 169 11.41 -0.73 -7.38
N ASP A 170 12.59 -1.25 -7.69
CA ASP A 170 13.12 -1.43 -9.05
C ASP A 170 12.58 -2.70 -9.74
N LYS A 171 11.83 -3.55 -9.03
CA LYS A 171 11.42 -4.90 -9.46
C LYS A 171 9.92 -5.06 -9.64
N HIS A 172 9.26 -4.04 -10.21
CA HIS A 172 7.85 -4.19 -10.58
C HIS A 172 7.68 -5.26 -11.66
N CYS A 173 6.70 -6.14 -11.49
CA CYS A 173 6.31 -7.05 -12.58
C CYS A 173 5.51 -6.30 -13.66
N ILE A 174 5.43 -6.91 -14.84
CA ILE A 174 4.71 -6.34 -15.99
C ILE A 174 3.23 -6.07 -15.70
N ASP A 175 2.59 -6.91 -14.88
CA ASP A 175 1.19 -6.70 -14.50
C ASP A 175 1.04 -5.42 -13.68
N CYS A 176 1.94 -5.16 -12.72
CA CYS A 176 1.89 -3.94 -11.91
C CYS A 176 2.09 -2.68 -12.76
N LEU A 177 3.01 -2.73 -13.73
CA LEU A 177 3.22 -1.64 -14.67
C LEU A 177 1.98 -1.41 -15.54
N THR A 178 1.39 -2.50 -16.05
CA THR A 178 0.15 -2.46 -16.85
C THR A 178 -1.00 -1.89 -16.02
N TYR A 179 -1.12 -2.29 -14.76
CA TYR A 179 -2.17 -1.81 -13.88
C TYR A 179 -2.03 -0.32 -13.60
N ALA A 180 -0.80 0.16 -13.35
CA ALA A 180 -0.52 1.58 -13.14
C ALA A 180 -0.88 2.41 -14.39
N VAL A 181 -0.41 2.00 -15.57
CA VAL A 181 -0.64 2.72 -16.83
C VAL A 181 -2.12 2.81 -17.22
N LYS A 182 -2.92 1.79 -16.90
CA LYS A 182 -4.36 1.76 -17.18
C LYS A 182 -5.22 2.48 -16.12
N SER A 183 -4.62 3.08 -15.10
CA SER A 183 -5.35 3.92 -14.14
C SER A 183 -5.87 5.20 -14.81
N PRO A 184 -6.99 5.79 -14.34
CA PRO A 184 -7.82 5.34 -13.22
C PRO A 184 -8.80 4.21 -13.55
N TYR A 185 -9.13 3.40 -12.54
CA TYR A 185 -10.20 2.41 -12.59
C TYR A 185 -11.44 2.87 -11.85
N GLN A 186 -12.60 2.38 -12.27
CA GLN A 186 -13.76 2.26 -11.39
C GLN A 186 -13.73 0.92 -10.64
N LYS A 187 -14.50 0.81 -9.54
CA LYS A 187 -14.61 -0.42 -8.74
C LYS A 187 -14.87 -1.69 -9.56
N ASN A 188 -15.73 -1.61 -10.58
CA ASN A 188 -16.11 -2.71 -11.46
C ASN A 188 -15.04 -3.06 -12.52
N THR A 189 -14.16 -2.11 -12.86
CA THR A 189 -13.08 -2.30 -13.83
C THR A 189 -11.74 -2.62 -13.18
N LEU A 190 -11.60 -2.45 -11.86
CA LEU A 190 -10.37 -2.78 -11.13
C LEU A 190 -10.11 -4.30 -11.20
N PRO A 191 -8.96 -4.74 -11.75
CA PRO A 191 -8.72 -6.17 -12.00
C PRO A 191 -8.49 -6.98 -10.72
N THR A 192 -7.82 -6.39 -9.73
CA THR A 192 -7.46 -6.97 -8.43
C THR A 192 -7.03 -5.85 -7.48
N VAL A 193 -6.68 -6.17 -6.24
CA VAL A 193 -5.95 -5.26 -5.33
C VAL A 193 -4.49 -5.67 -5.16
N PRO A 194 -3.59 -4.75 -4.76
CA PRO A 194 -2.20 -5.09 -4.46
C PRO A 194 -2.07 -6.20 -3.40
N LYS A 195 -1.04 -7.03 -3.53
CA LYS A 195 -0.74 -8.20 -2.67
C LYS A 195 -1.76 -9.35 -2.69
N ALA A 196 -2.76 -9.32 -3.56
CA ALA A 196 -3.80 -10.35 -3.63
C ALA A 196 -3.35 -11.69 -4.26
N GLY A 197 -2.07 -11.84 -4.64
CA GLY A 197 -1.60 -13.07 -5.30
C GLY A 197 -1.98 -13.20 -6.78
N LYS A 198 -2.55 -12.15 -7.39
CA LYS A 198 -3.09 -12.18 -8.77
C LYS A 198 -2.17 -11.57 -9.83
N SER A 199 -1.14 -10.82 -9.42
CA SER A 199 -0.06 -10.40 -10.32
C SER A 199 1.11 -11.36 -10.23
N ALA A 200 2.04 -11.27 -11.19
CA ALA A 200 3.29 -12.01 -11.14
C ALA A 200 4.16 -11.69 -9.90
N CYS A 201 3.94 -10.54 -9.23
CA CYS A 201 4.55 -10.25 -7.92
C CYS A 201 3.93 -11.04 -6.74
N LEU A 202 2.81 -11.72 -6.94
CA LEU A 202 2.02 -12.42 -5.92
C LEU A 202 1.72 -11.51 -4.70
N SER A 203 1.96 -11.99 -3.48
CA SER A 203 1.80 -11.23 -2.24
C SER A 203 2.98 -10.30 -1.91
N ASN A 204 4.08 -10.35 -2.68
CA ASN A 204 5.26 -9.50 -2.48
C ASN A 204 5.14 -8.12 -3.15
N CYS A 205 4.00 -7.83 -3.79
CA CYS A 205 3.74 -6.56 -4.45
C CYS A 205 3.83 -5.39 -3.46
N LEU A 206 4.61 -4.35 -3.79
CA LEU A 206 4.72 -3.12 -2.99
C LEU A 206 3.82 -1.98 -3.47
N CYS A 207 2.99 -2.25 -4.48
CA CYS A 207 2.02 -1.26 -4.98
C CYS A 207 0.91 -1.00 -3.95
N TYR A 208 0.21 0.11 -4.12
CA TYR A 208 -0.90 0.54 -3.27
C TYR A 208 -1.97 1.21 -4.13
N LEU A 209 -3.14 1.49 -3.55
CA LEU A 209 -4.23 2.17 -4.25
C LEU A 209 -4.39 3.59 -3.69
N THR A 210 -4.65 4.55 -4.57
CA THR A 210 -5.06 5.93 -4.25
C THR A 210 -6.37 6.24 -4.97
N TYR A 211 -7.02 7.34 -4.59
CA TYR A 211 -8.39 7.65 -5.01
C TYR A 211 -8.50 9.13 -5.37
N THR A 212 -9.06 9.45 -6.54
CA THR A 212 -9.00 10.81 -7.13
C THR A 212 -10.34 11.53 -7.26
N THR A 213 -11.43 10.96 -6.75
CA THR A 213 -12.75 11.63 -6.70
C THR A 213 -13.49 11.19 -5.44
N GLY A 214 -14.11 12.15 -4.75
CA GLY A 214 -14.74 11.97 -3.44
C GLY A 214 -13.85 12.39 -2.26
N THR A 215 -14.44 12.52 -1.07
CA THR A 215 -13.77 12.89 0.20
C THR A 215 -12.92 11.75 0.79
N VAL A 216 -12.45 10.82 -0.05
CA VAL A 216 -11.74 9.61 0.37
C VAL A 216 -10.25 9.93 0.53
N ASP A 217 -9.86 10.30 1.75
CA ASP A 217 -8.45 10.39 2.16
C ASP A 217 -7.92 9.02 2.62
N ASP A 218 -6.80 8.66 2.02
CA ASP A 218 -6.15 7.35 2.09
C ASP A 218 -4.72 7.38 2.60
N SER A 219 -4.22 8.59 2.84
CA SER A 219 -2.90 8.81 3.40
C SER A 219 -2.72 7.98 4.68
N PHE A 220 -3.74 8.00 5.55
CA PHE A 220 -3.75 7.25 6.81
C PHE A 220 -3.56 5.75 6.61
N ILE A 221 -4.45 5.09 5.86
CA ILE A 221 -4.41 3.62 5.73
C ILE A 221 -3.19 3.14 4.97
N ASN A 222 -2.80 3.84 3.90
CA ASN A 222 -1.60 3.50 3.13
C ASN A 222 -0.33 3.66 3.99
N PHE A 223 -0.28 4.69 4.82
CA PHE A 223 0.81 4.87 5.78
C PHE A 223 0.87 3.69 6.76
N ILE A 224 -0.26 3.34 7.38
CA ILE A 224 -0.33 2.23 8.34
C ILE A 224 0.09 0.91 7.68
N MET A 225 -0.47 0.57 6.52
CA MET A 225 -0.15 -0.69 5.81
C MET A 225 1.33 -0.81 5.42
N LYS A 226 2.00 0.33 5.19
CA LYS A 226 3.41 0.38 4.77
C LYS A 226 4.37 0.43 5.95
N LYS A 227 4.05 1.17 7.00
CA LYS A 227 5.01 1.56 8.06
C LYS A 227 4.78 0.85 9.38
N TYR A 228 3.59 0.32 9.65
CA TYR A 228 3.29 -0.30 10.93
C TYR A 228 4.16 -1.55 11.17
N ASN A 229 4.81 -1.61 12.34
CA ASN A 229 5.74 -2.69 12.69
C ASN A 229 5.40 -3.40 14.00
N GLY A 230 4.28 -3.08 14.66
CA GLY A 230 3.76 -3.88 15.76
C GLY A 230 3.72 -3.19 17.13
N ASN A 231 4.70 -3.39 17.99
CA ASN A 231 4.58 -3.07 19.41
C ASN A 231 4.58 -1.54 19.65
N GLY A 232 3.53 -1.02 20.29
CA GLY A 232 3.32 0.41 20.54
C GLY A 232 1.94 0.89 20.10
N GLU A 233 1.74 2.20 20.15
CA GLU A 233 0.49 2.88 19.77
C GLU A 233 0.31 2.93 18.25
N ILE A 234 -0.93 2.77 17.80
CA ILE A 234 -1.28 2.97 16.39
C ILE A 234 -1.33 4.48 16.14
N PRO A 235 -0.58 5.01 15.15
CA PRO A 235 -0.64 6.43 14.81
C PRO A 235 -2.06 6.93 14.61
N THR A 236 -2.33 8.15 15.05
CA THR A 236 -3.56 8.88 14.67
C THR A 236 -3.43 9.45 13.25
N GLU A 237 -4.52 9.94 12.67
CA GLU A 237 -4.45 10.69 11.40
C GLU A 237 -3.52 11.92 11.50
N ASN A 238 -3.52 12.59 12.66
CA ASN A 238 -2.64 13.74 12.90
C ASN A 238 -1.16 13.32 12.99
N ASP A 239 -0.87 12.19 13.64
CA ASP A 239 0.48 11.62 13.64
C ASP A 239 0.94 11.30 12.22
N VAL A 240 0.08 10.69 11.40
CA VAL A 240 0.42 10.37 10.01
C VAL A 240 0.68 11.63 9.20
N LYS A 241 -0.14 12.68 9.34
CA LYS A 241 0.09 13.98 8.68
C LYS A 241 1.44 14.57 9.10
N THR A 242 1.72 14.57 10.40
CA THR A 242 2.97 15.10 10.97
C THR A 242 4.19 14.33 10.47
N LEU A 243 4.15 13.00 10.57
CA LEU A 243 5.23 12.12 10.14
C LEU A 243 5.46 12.15 8.63
N SER A 244 4.39 12.29 7.83
CA SER A 244 4.50 12.44 6.38
C SER A 244 5.17 13.76 6.03
N ALA A 245 4.75 14.87 6.64
CA ALA A 245 5.39 16.18 6.43
C ALA A 245 6.87 16.19 6.82
N ILE A 246 7.22 15.63 8.00
CA ILE A 246 8.62 15.51 8.43
C ILE A 246 9.42 14.62 7.46
N SER A 247 8.85 13.50 7.02
CA SER A 247 9.48 12.60 6.06
C SER A 247 9.71 13.28 4.70
N ASP A 248 8.73 14.03 4.20
CA ASP A 248 8.83 14.73 2.93
C ASP A 248 9.90 15.82 2.98
N SER A 249 9.94 16.60 4.06
CA SER A 249 11.01 17.56 4.33
C SER A 249 12.39 16.89 4.44
N PHE A 250 12.48 15.73 5.10
CA PHE A 250 13.71 14.95 5.12
C PHE A 250 14.19 14.61 3.70
N TYR A 251 13.30 14.10 2.84
CA TYR A 251 13.67 13.73 1.47
C TYR A 251 14.03 14.96 0.62
N LEU A 252 13.28 16.06 0.73
CA LEU A 252 13.59 17.33 0.07
C LEU A 252 15.04 17.77 0.37
N TRP A 253 15.39 17.92 1.65
CA TRP A 253 16.72 18.39 2.03
C TRP A 253 17.81 17.36 1.72
N ARG A 254 17.50 16.07 1.84
CA ARG A 254 18.43 14.99 1.47
C ARG A 254 18.74 15.01 -0.03
N GLY A 255 17.75 15.27 -0.86
CA GLY A 255 17.86 15.39 -2.31
C GLY A 255 18.61 16.65 -2.72
N LYS A 256 18.28 17.82 -2.15
CA LYS A 256 19.04 19.07 -2.34
C LYS A 256 20.51 18.88 -2.00
N TYR A 257 20.84 18.23 -0.89
CA TYR A 257 22.24 17.91 -0.57
C TYR A 257 22.89 17.01 -1.63
N GLU A 258 22.18 16.07 -2.25
CA GLU A 258 22.75 15.28 -3.34
C GLU A 258 23.04 16.10 -4.60
N ILE A 259 22.27 17.15 -4.86
CA ILE A 259 22.38 17.99 -6.05
C ILE A 259 23.42 19.11 -5.83
N GLU A 260 23.27 19.86 -4.75
CA GLU A 260 23.96 21.11 -4.47
C GLU A 260 25.21 20.92 -3.59
N LYS A 261 25.30 19.80 -2.85
CA LYS A 261 26.41 19.48 -1.94
C LYS A 261 26.66 20.48 -0.81
N THR A 262 25.67 21.30 -0.46
CA THR A 262 25.78 22.31 0.62
C THR A 262 25.68 21.70 2.02
N GLN A 263 26.41 22.26 2.98
CA GLN A 263 26.38 21.81 4.38
C GLN A 263 25.04 22.12 5.06
N GLU A 264 24.38 23.22 4.67
CA GLU A 264 23.05 23.60 5.14
C GLU A 264 22.02 22.50 4.84
N SER A 265 21.91 22.08 3.57
CA SER A 265 21.00 20.99 3.17
C SER A 265 21.28 19.68 3.91
N LYS A 266 22.55 19.37 4.18
CA LYS A 266 22.93 18.19 4.98
C LYS A 266 22.46 18.30 6.43
N ASN A 267 22.62 19.47 7.05
CA ASN A 267 22.20 19.72 8.42
C ASN A 267 20.68 19.62 8.57
N LEU A 268 19.93 20.28 7.69
CA LEU A 268 18.46 20.23 7.67
C LEU A 268 17.95 18.80 7.45
N ALA A 269 18.52 18.04 6.52
CA ALA A 269 18.16 16.62 6.34
C ALA A 269 18.39 15.80 7.61
N ASN A 270 19.48 16.03 8.34
CA ASN A 270 19.73 15.32 9.60
C ASN A 270 18.78 15.76 10.72
N GLU A 271 18.38 17.03 10.74
CA GLU A 271 17.38 17.57 11.67
C GLU A 271 16.02 16.88 11.47
N TYR A 272 15.48 16.86 10.24
CA TYR A 272 14.20 16.20 9.97
C TYR A 272 14.25 14.68 10.23
N ARG A 273 15.38 14.02 9.97
CA ARG A 273 15.55 12.59 10.34
C ARG A 273 15.46 12.38 11.86
N ARG A 274 16.05 13.28 12.65
CA ARG A 274 15.95 13.24 14.13
C ARG A 274 14.52 13.52 14.57
N ALA A 275 13.91 14.58 14.08
CA ALA A 275 12.52 14.93 14.38
C ALA A 275 11.55 13.77 14.09
N TYR A 276 11.73 13.06 12.96
CA TYR A 276 10.93 11.88 12.62
C TYR A 276 11.09 10.77 13.67
N SER A 277 12.34 10.48 14.05
CA SER A 277 12.65 9.44 15.03
C SER A 277 12.14 9.81 16.43
N ASP A 278 12.21 11.09 16.79
CA ASP A 278 11.82 11.59 18.11
C ASP A 278 10.30 11.65 18.25
N HIS A 279 9.55 12.08 17.21
CA HIS A 279 8.09 12.02 17.20
C HIS A 279 7.58 10.59 17.46
N ILE A 280 8.20 9.59 16.82
CA ILE A 280 7.87 8.17 17.01
C ILE A 280 8.15 7.72 18.44
N LYS A 281 9.31 8.09 19.01
CA LYS A 281 9.71 7.68 20.36
C LYS A 281 8.82 8.32 21.42
N THR A 282 8.62 9.63 21.35
CA THR A 282 7.83 10.40 22.32
C THR A 282 6.39 9.90 22.38
N ASN A 283 5.79 9.64 21.22
CA ASN A 283 4.41 9.16 21.13
C ASN A 283 4.29 7.62 21.16
N LYS A 284 5.41 6.90 21.38
CA LYS A 284 5.46 5.42 21.45
C LYS A 284 4.80 4.72 20.24
N LEU A 285 4.95 5.31 19.05
CA LEU A 285 4.26 4.83 17.84
C LEU A 285 4.88 3.54 17.32
N ALA A 286 4.02 2.59 16.97
CA ALA A 286 4.37 1.27 16.42
C ALA A 286 4.68 1.30 14.92
N ILE A 287 5.63 2.14 14.51
CA ILE A 287 6.02 2.27 13.11
C ILE A 287 7.53 2.17 12.90
N ASN A 288 7.92 1.82 11.68
CA ASN A 288 9.32 1.77 11.29
C ASN A 288 9.93 3.19 11.27
N LYS A 289 10.98 3.37 12.07
CA LYS A 289 11.77 4.62 12.19
C LYS A 289 12.68 4.86 10.99
N THR A 290 12.98 3.82 10.21
CA THR A 290 13.86 3.91 9.06
C THR A 290 13.19 4.68 7.91
N LEU A 291 13.91 5.67 7.39
CA LEU A 291 13.61 6.35 6.13
C LEU A 291 14.57 5.79 5.07
N PRO A 292 14.12 4.90 4.18
CA PRO A 292 14.97 4.32 3.14
C PRO A 292 15.47 5.41 2.19
N VAL A 293 16.78 5.41 1.91
CA VAL A 293 17.41 6.47 1.08
C VAL A 293 18.13 5.94 -0.16
N ALA A 294 18.51 4.67 -0.20
CA ALA A 294 19.41 4.16 -1.24
C ALA A 294 18.83 4.35 -2.65
N ASN A 295 17.61 3.87 -2.89
CA ASN A 295 16.94 4.00 -4.19
C ASN A 295 16.67 5.46 -4.54
N TYR A 296 16.22 6.25 -3.57
CA TYR A 296 15.97 7.68 -3.75
C TYR A 296 17.23 8.44 -4.19
N ILE A 297 18.35 8.24 -3.50
CA ILE A 297 19.64 8.87 -3.84
C ILE A 297 20.10 8.46 -5.24
N ASN A 298 19.94 7.18 -5.59
CA ASN A 298 20.33 6.67 -6.91
C ASN A 298 19.53 7.35 -8.02
N GLU A 299 18.21 7.50 -7.85
CA GLU A 299 17.38 8.22 -8.83
C GLU A 299 17.72 9.70 -8.89
N ILE A 300 17.86 10.41 -7.75
CA ILE A 300 18.28 11.82 -7.74
C ILE A 300 19.60 12.02 -8.49
N LYS A 301 20.60 11.15 -8.26
CA LYS A 301 21.90 11.20 -8.96
C LYS A 301 21.75 10.97 -10.47
N LYS A 302 20.89 10.03 -10.87
CA LYS A 302 20.62 9.73 -12.28
C LYS A 302 19.92 10.90 -12.97
N PHE A 303 18.94 11.52 -12.31
CA PHE A 303 18.26 12.71 -12.82
C PHE A 303 19.21 13.89 -12.92
N ASN A 304 20.00 14.18 -11.88
CA ASN A 304 20.95 15.29 -11.89
C ASN A 304 22.03 15.17 -12.98
N LYS A 305 22.27 13.96 -13.50
CA LYS A 305 23.17 13.74 -14.65
C LYS A 305 22.50 13.98 -16.01
N LYS A 306 21.19 13.74 -16.13
CA LYS A 306 20.47 13.69 -17.42
C LYS A 306 19.47 14.83 -17.61
N PHE A 307 19.13 15.55 -16.55
CA PHE A 307 18.09 16.55 -16.51
C PHE A 307 18.64 17.82 -15.87
N LYS A 308 18.08 18.96 -16.23
CA LYS A 308 18.46 20.24 -15.62
C LYS A 308 17.68 20.43 -14.33
N TYR A 309 18.36 20.48 -13.19
CA TYR A 309 17.77 20.94 -11.93
C TYR A 309 17.44 22.43 -12.02
N VAL A 310 16.28 22.83 -11.48
CA VAL A 310 15.75 24.20 -11.61
C VAL A 310 15.21 24.71 -10.29
N GLN A 311 15.57 25.95 -9.96
CA GLN A 311 15.02 26.71 -8.82
C GLN A 311 14.50 28.10 -9.23
N ASP A 312 14.43 28.40 -10.52
CA ASP A 312 13.86 29.64 -11.05
C ASP A 312 12.45 29.42 -11.60
N SER A 313 11.69 30.51 -11.76
CA SER A 313 10.33 30.53 -12.30
C SER A 313 10.25 30.55 -13.82
N ASN A 314 11.36 30.37 -14.55
CA ASN A 314 11.41 30.49 -16.01
C ASN A 314 10.87 29.24 -16.73
N PHE A 315 9.70 28.76 -16.33
CA PHE A 315 8.99 27.65 -16.97
C PHE A 315 8.13 28.16 -18.14
N GLU A 316 7.80 27.26 -19.07
CA GLU A 316 6.78 27.53 -20.10
C GLU A 316 5.47 26.84 -19.73
N VAL A 317 4.33 27.50 -19.95
CA VAL A 317 3.03 26.82 -19.83
C VAL A 317 2.98 25.68 -20.84
N GLY A 318 2.66 24.49 -20.36
CA GLY A 318 2.67 23.26 -21.13
C GLY A 318 3.99 22.49 -21.10
N GLU A 319 5.04 23.01 -20.48
CA GLU A 319 6.31 22.32 -20.29
C GLU A 319 6.12 21.06 -19.43
N VAL A 320 6.81 19.97 -19.81
CA VAL A 320 6.85 18.73 -19.03
C VAL A 320 8.06 18.75 -18.10
N ILE A 321 7.80 18.59 -16.81
CA ILE A 321 8.81 18.59 -15.75
C ILE A 321 8.70 17.31 -14.92
N CYS A 322 9.78 16.97 -14.25
CA CYS A 322 9.78 15.94 -13.22
C CYS A 322 9.93 16.60 -11.85
N ARG A 323 8.97 16.36 -10.97
CA ARG A 323 9.00 16.78 -9.57
C ARG A 323 9.37 15.60 -8.69
N PHE A 324 10.17 15.83 -7.65
CA PHE A 324 10.25 14.91 -6.52
C PHE A 324 9.34 15.39 -5.39
N ASN A 325 8.45 14.51 -4.95
CA ASN A 325 7.50 14.73 -3.86
C ASN A 325 7.75 13.65 -2.79
N GLY A 326 8.31 14.07 -1.65
CA GLY A 326 8.93 13.14 -0.72
C GLY A 326 9.99 12.30 -1.42
N ASN A 327 9.83 10.98 -1.39
CA ASN A 327 10.73 10.04 -2.07
C ASN A 327 10.20 9.52 -3.42
N LYS A 328 9.11 10.09 -3.94
CA LYS A 328 8.52 9.72 -5.22
C LYS A 328 8.88 10.73 -6.29
N GLN A 329 8.89 10.27 -7.53
CA GLN A 329 9.00 11.10 -8.72
C GLN A 329 7.64 11.19 -9.41
N GLU A 330 7.30 12.38 -9.88
CA GLU A 330 6.04 12.67 -10.55
C GLU A 330 6.35 13.46 -11.82
N TYR A 331 5.89 12.96 -12.98
CA TYR A 331 5.94 13.72 -14.22
C TYR A 331 4.69 14.58 -14.31
N CYS A 332 4.89 15.88 -14.55
CA CYS A 332 3.82 16.86 -14.55
C CYS A 332 3.95 17.82 -15.72
N LYS A 333 2.82 18.41 -16.10
CA LYS A 333 2.75 19.49 -17.08
C LYS A 333 2.48 20.82 -16.37
N VAL A 334 3.27 21.85 -16.65
CA VAL A 334 3.05 23.20 -16.11
C VAL A 334 1.75 23.77 -16.71
N LYS A 335 0.88 24.30 -15.86
CA LYS A 335 -0.40 24.93 -16.24
C LYS A 335 -0.36 26.44 -16.10
N GLU A 336 0.11 26.90 -14.95
CA GLU A 336 0.13 28.31 -14.59
C GLU A 336 1.40 28.60 -13.79
N ILE A 337 1.88 29.83 -13.91
CA ILE A 337 3.09 30.30 -13.24
C ILE A 337 2.73 31.62 -12.57
N ASN A 338 2.93 31.69 -11.26
CA ASN A 338 2.67 32.88 -10.45
C ASN A 338 3.83 33.10 -9.48
N GLY A 339 4.84 33.87 -9.93
CA GLY A 339 6.07 34.09 -9.18
C GLY A 339 6.79 32.77 -8.88
N ASN A 340 7.00 32.49 -7.59
CA ASN A 340 7.63 31.24 -7.13
C ASN A 340 6.67 30.05 -7.05
N HIS A 341 5.39 30.25 -7.35
CA HIS A 341 4.40 29.18 -7.34
C HIS A 341 4.07 28.75 -8.77
N ILE A 342 4.08 27.45 -9.03
CA ILE A 342 3.61 26.89 -10.30
C ILE A 342 2.46 25.94 -10.03
N THR A 343 1.41 26.04 -10.85
CA THR A 343 0.35 25.04 -10.92
C THR A 343 0.80 23.98 -11.90
N ILE A 344 0.92 22.73 -11.44
CA ILE A 344 1.33 21.59 -12.25
C ILE A 344 0.21 20.56 -12.27
N THR A 345 0.01 19.90 -13.40
CA THR A 345 -0.93 18.79 -13.52
C THR A 345 -0.17 17.50 -13.69
N ASN A 346 -0.40 16.52 -12.80
CA ASN A 346 0.21 15.20 -12.92
C ASN A 346 -0.41 14.40 -14.09
N ILE A 347 0.14 13.23 -14.38
CA ILE A 347 -0.37 12.34 -15.44
C ILE A 347 -1.83 11.91 -15.27
N HIS A 348 -2.40 12.06 -14.07
CA HIS A 348 -3.78 11.73 -13.74
C HIS A 348 -4.74 12.93 -13.85
N GLY A 349 -4.27 14.08 -14.32
CA GLY A 349 -5.10 15.28 -14.46
C GLY A 349 -5.30 16.06 -13.15
N VAL A 350 -4.63 15.68 -12.06
CA VAL A 350 -4.73 16.37 -10.77
C VAL A 350 -3.82 17.60 -10.78
N ALA A 351 -4.41 18.77 -10.59
CA ALA A 351 -3.68 20.02 -10.44
C ALA A 351 -3.17 20.19 -9.00
N VAL A 352 -1.90 20.57 -8.86
CA VAL A 352 -1.25 20.86 -7.58
C VAL A 352 -0.48 22.16 -7.72
N VAL A 353 -0.62 23.06 -6.75
CA VAL A 353 0.21 24.26 -6.65
C VAL A 353 1.45 23.91 -5.84
N VAL A 354 2.63 24.22 -6.38
CA VAL A 354 3.90 23.95 -5.70
C VAL A 354 4.76 25.21 -5.66
N ASN A 355 5.44 25.42 -4.53
CA ASN A 355 6.50 26.41 -4.43
C ASN A 355 7.79 25.82 -5.03
N ILE A 356 8.38 26.51 -6.00
CA ILE A 356 9.62 26.13 -6.68
C ILE A 356 10.77 25.97 -5.69
N THR A 357 10.88 26.86 -4.69
CA THR A 357 12.00 26.82 -3.74
C THR A 357 11.95 25.63 -2.81
N ASP A 358 10.75 25.11 -2.55
CA ASP A 358 10.50 24.04 -1.59
C ASP A 358 10.27 22.69 -2.28
N THR A 359 10.61 22.62 -3.57
CA THR A 359 10.41 21.43 -4.40
C THR A 359 11.64 21.15 -5.23
N ILE A 360 12.03 19.87 -5.35
CA ILE A 360 13.05 19.47 -6.31
C ILE A 360 12.38 19.31 -7.67
N LEU A 361 12.70 20.21 -8.59
CA LEU A 361 12.19 20.22 -9.96
C LEU A 361 13.33 19.97 -10.95
N PHE A 362 13.07 19.09 -11.91
CA PHE A 362 13.94 18.80 -13.03
C PHE A 362 13.21 19.07 -14.35
N ARG A 363 13.87 19.80 -15.26
CA ARG A 363 13.43 19.93 -16.65
C ARG A 363 14.01 18.79 -17.48
N LEU A 364 13.15 18.20 -18.32
CA LEU A 364 13.60 17.36 -19.42
C LEU A 364 14.47 18.23 -20.33
N LEU A 365 15.73 17.83 -20.54
CA LEU A 365 16.52 18.45 -21.59
C LEU A 365 15.79 18.14 -22.91
N LYS A 366 15.30 19.17 -23.62
CA LYS A 366 14.92 19.00 -25.03
C LYS A 366 16.18 18.49 -25.71
N GLU A 367 16.16 17.25 -26.23
CA GLU A 367 17.19 16.84 -27.18
C GLU A 367 17.18 17.91 -28.28
N LYS A 368 18.34 18.53 -28.50
CA LYS A 368 18.52 19.54 -29.54
C LYS A 368 18.48 18.89 -30.91
#